data_AF-A0A8R7JY15-F1
#
_entry.id   AF-A0A8R7JY15-F1
#
_cell.length_a   1.000
_cell.length_b   1.000
_cell.length_c   1.000
_cell.angle_alpha   90.00
_cell.angle_beta   90.00
_cell.angle_gamma   90.00
#
_symmetry.space_group_name_H-M   'P 1'
#
loop_
_entity.id
_entity.type
_entity.pdbx_description
1 polymer ?
#
loop_
_entity_poly.entity_id
_entity_poly.type
_entity_poly.pdbx_seq_one_letter_code
_entity_poly.pdbx_strand_id
1 'polypeptide(L)' 'MDGHRCGARRILALEAAFQKCPNPDETQVANLSRETGLTPQQIKYWFQTRRAQIKGSSSNMRPPTQGSSSSDP' A
#
# COMPACT_ATOMS: atom_id res chain seq x y z
N MET A 1 1.08 24.43 8.17
CA MET A 1 0.82 22.99 8.37
C MET A 1 0.37 22.44 7.02
N ASP A 2 1.30 21.95 6.21
CA ASP A 2 1.01 21.49 4.85
C ASP A 2 0.18 20.22 4.87
N GLY A 3 -1.13 20.39 4.70
CA GLY A 3 -2.06 19.30 4.46
C GLY A 3 -1.68 18.51 3.21
N HIS A 4 -1.76 17.19 3.34
CA HIS A 4 -2.09 16.27 2.24
C HIS A 4 -1.05 16.03 1.13
N ARG A 5 0.25 16.21 1.39
CA ARG A 5 1.31 15.75 0.45
C ARG A 5 1.69 14.28 0.70
N CYS A 6 1.39 13.26 -0.10
CA CYS A 6 0.70 13.12 -1.39
C CYS A 6 0.38 11.62 -1.49
N GLY A 7 -0.71 11.22 -2.14
CA GLY A 7 -0.98 9.80 -2.43
C GLY A 7 0.16 9.06 -3.15
N ALA A 8 1.02 9.79 -3.89
CA ALA A 8 2.20 9.24 -4.56
C ALA A 8 3.25 8.67 -3.58
N ARG A 9 3.41 9.26 -2.38
CA ARG A 9 4.46 8.84 -1.43
C ARG A 9 4.23 7.42 -0.92
N ARG A 10 2.96 7.01 -0.75
CA ARG A 10 2.59 5.66 -0.30
C ARG A 10 2.93 4.61 -1.34
N ILE A 11 2.64 4.89 -2.62
CA ILE A 11 2.90 3.94 -3.72
C ILE A 11 4.41 3.80 -3.91
N LEU A 12 5.16 4.90 -3.88
CA LEU A 12 6.62 4.87 -3.98
C LEU A 12 7.27 4.01 -2.87
N ALA A 13 6.78 4.11 -1.62
CA ALA A 13 7.29 3.28 -0.52
C ALA A 13 7.02 1.78 -0.74
N LEU A 14 5.79 1.42 -1.15
CA LEU A 14 5.44 0.03 -1.47
C LEU A 14 6.26 -0.52 -2.65
N GLU A 15 6.50 0.32 -3.66
CA GLU A 15 7.21 -0.06 -4.88
C GLU A 15 8.71 -0.23 -4.63
N ALA A 16 9.32 0.67 -3.85
CA ALA A 16 10.69 0.53 -3.38
C ALA A 16 10.88 -0.73 -2.51
N ALA A 17 9.91 -1.05 -1.65
CA ALA A 17 9.95 -2.29 -0.86
C ALA A 17 9.78 -3.53 -1.74
N PHE A 18 8.90 -3.49 -2.74
CA PHE A 18 8.69 -4.59 -3.68
C PHE A 18 9.95 -4.93 -4.49
N GLN A 19 10.69 -3.90 -4.93
CA GLN A 19 11.96 -4.10 -5.64
C GLN A 19 13.02 -4.82 -4.79
N LYS A 20 13.02 -4.60 -3.46
CA LYS A 20 13.94 -5.26 -2.54
C LYS A 20 13.46 -6.67 -2.18
N CYS A 21 12.17 -6.80 -1.86
CA CYS A 21 11.55 -8.03 -1.41
C CYS A 21 10.12 -8.14 -1.98
N PRO A 22 9.89 -8.93 -3.05
CA PRO A 22 8.55 -9.08 -3.64
C PRO A 22 7.56 -9.86 -2.76
N ASN A 23 8.06 -10.52 -1.70
CA ASN A 23 7.29 -11.23 -0.68
C ASN A 23 7.69 -10.70 0.71
N PRO A 24 7.08 -9.60 1.19
CA PRO A 24 7.43 -9.03 2.48
C PRO A 24 6.95 -9.94 3.62
N ASP A 25 7.77 -10.06 4.67
CA ASP A 25 7.41 -10.75 5.91
C ASP A 25 6.51 -9.89 6.82
N GLU A 26 6.08 -10.43 7.95
CA GLU A 26 5.18 -9.73 8.87
C GLU A 26 5.81 -8.45 9.45
N THR A 27 7.11 -8.47 9.70
CA THR A 27 7.87 -7.32 10.20
C THR A 27 7.92 -6.19 9.16
N GLN A 28 8.20 -6.54 7.91
CA GLN A 28 8.23 -5.61 6.77
C GLN A 28 6.84 -5.04 6.49
N VAL A 29 5.80 -5.86 6.55
CA VAL A 29 4.41 -5.40 6.41
C VAL A 29 4.03 -4.43 7.53
N ALA A 30 4.43 -4.70 8.78
CA ALA A 30 4.19 -3.79 9.90
C ALA A 30 4.91 -2.45 9.74
N ASN A 31 6.16 -2.45 9.26
CA ASN A 31 6.91 -1.24 8.97
C ASN A 31 6.27 -0.42 7.85
N LEU A 32 5.89 -1.07 6.74
CA LEU A 32 5.17 -0.45 5.64
C LEU A 32 3.81 0.10 6.09
N SER A 33 3.13 -0.56 7.02
CA SER A 33 1.86 -0.09 7.58
C SER A 33 2.02 1.25 8.29
N ARG A 34 3.07 1.39 9.09
CA ARG A 34 3.41 2.65 9.76
C ARG A 34 3.80 3.76 8.77
N GLU A 35 4.57 3.42 7.74
CA GLU A 35 5.07 4.40 6.77
C GLU A 35 4.00 4.87 5.77
N THR A 36 3.11 3.96 5.35
CA THR A 36 2.09 4.22 4.33
C THR A 36 0.72 4.56 4.89
N GLY A 37 0.49 4.29 6.19
CA GLY A 37 -0.82 4.39 6.83
C GLY A 37 -1.82 3.33 6.35
N LEU A 38 -1.36 2.30 5.64
CA LEU A 38 -2.20 1.19 5.16
C LEU A 38 -2.25 0.08 6.19
N THR A 39 -3.34 -0.68 6.20
CA THR A 39 -3.42 -1.88 7.04
C THR A 39 -2.53 -2.99 6.47
N PRO A 40 -2.03 -3.91 7.30
CA PRO A 40 -1.27 -5.08 6.84
C PRO A 40 -1.96 -5.86 5.73
N GLN A 41 -3.30 -5.95 5.77
CA GLN A 41 -4.11 -6.61 4.74
C GLN A 41 -4.08 -5.87 3.40
N GLN A 42 -4.19 -4.53 3.41
CA GLN A 42 -4.10 -3.71 2.20
C GLN A 42 -2.72 -3.83 1.55
N ILE A 43 -1.66 -3.88 2.35
CA ILE A 43 -0.28 -4.08 1.87
C ILE A 43 -0.15 -5.46 1.23
N LYS A 44 -0.55 -6.53 1.94
CA LYS A 44 -0.54 -7.90 1.38
C LYS A 44 -1.28 -7.98 0.04
N TYR A 45 -2.44 -7.35 -0.05
CA TYR A 45 -3.22 -7.30 -1.29
C TYR A 45 -2.51 -6.52 -2.40
N TRP A 46 -1.93 -5.36 -2.10
CA TRP A 46 -1.13 -4.59 -3.07
C TRP A 46 0.03 -5.41 -3.64
N PHE A 47 0.76 -6.13 -2.79
CA PHE A 47 1.86 -7.01 -3.22
C PHE A 47 1.35 -8.19 -4.07
N GLN A 48 0.20 -8.78 -3.72
CA GLN A 48 -0.44 -9.83 -4.52
C GLN A 48 -0.83 -9.31 -5.92
N THR A 49 -1.50 -8.16 -6.00
CA THR A 49 -1.89 -7.59 -7.29
C THR A 49 -0.67 -7.16 -8.10
N ARG A 50 0.37 -6.61 -7.47
CA ARG A 50 1.59 -6.21 -8.18
C ARG A 50 2.30 -7.40 -8.82
N ARG A 51 2.37 -8.54 -8.11
CA ARG A 51 2.87 -9.82 -8.67
C ARG A 51 2.01 -10.30 -9.86
N ALA A 52 0.68 -10.20 -9.76
CA ALA A 52 -0.23 -10.60 -10.83
C ALA A 52 -0.10 -9.72 -12.08
N GLN A 53 0.11 -8.40 -11.91
CA GLN A 53 0.35 -7.46 -13.01
C GLN A 53 1.62 -7.81 -13.78
N ILE A 54 2.71 -8.14 -13.10
CA ILE A 54 3.97 -8.56 -13.74
C ILE A 54 3.78 -9.87 -14.52
N LYS A 55 2.93 -10.76 -14.01
CA LYS A 55 2.58 -12.03 -14.67
C LYS A 55 1.56 -11.87 -15.83
N GLY A 56 1.14 -10.64 -16.16
CA GLY A 56 0.17 -10.37 -17.24
C GLY A 56 -1.25 -10.86 -16.95
N SER A 57 -1.57 -11.18 -15.69
CA SER A 57 -2.88 -11.67 -15.26
C SER A 57 -3.73 -10.49 -14.78
N SER A 58 -4.37 -9.80 -15.73
CA SER A 58 -5.15 -8.57 -15.50
C SER A 58 -6.32 -8.77 -14.54
N SER A 59 -6.29 -8.17 -13.35
CA SER A 59 -7.52 -7.81 -12.61
C SER A 59 -7.27 -6.74 -11.52
N ASN A 60 -7.63 -5.51 -11.88
CA ASN A 60 -8.37 -4.54 -11.06
C ASN A 60 -7.86 -4.24 -9.63
N MET A 61 -6.75 -3.49 -9.49
CA MET A 61 -6.56 -2.68 -8.27
C MET A 61 -7.46 -1.45 -8.37
N ARG A 62 -8.64 -1.51 -7.75
CA ARG A 62 -9.30 -0.28 -7.30
C ARG A 62 -8.63 0.10 -5.97
N PRO A 63 -7.91 1.23 -5.88
CA PRO A 63 -7.40 1.67 -4.60
C PRO A 63 -8.59 1.82 -3.64
N PRO A 64 -8.49 1.41 -2.37
CA PRO A 64 -9.46 1.82 -1.38
C PRO A 64 -9.37 3.35 -1.32
N THR A 65 -10.35 4.02 -1.91
CA THR A 65 -10.63 5.42 -1.65
C THR A 65 -10.73 5.53 -0.14
N GLN A 66 -9.85 6.30 0.48
CA GLN A 66 -9.92 6.56 1.91
C GLN A 66 -11.21 7.35 2.18
N GLY A 67 -12.27 6.62 2.51
CA GLY A 67 -13.45 7.15 3.17
C GLY A 67 -13.31 6.89 4.66
N SER A 68 -13.35 7.98 5.42
CA SER A 68 -13.65 8.06 6.85
C SER A 68 -12.50 7.81 7.83
N SER A 69 -11.75 8.86 8.12
CA SER A 69 -11.62 9.27 9.53
C SER A 69 -12.82 10.17 9.83
N SER A 70 -13.95 9.55 10.17
CA SER A 70 -14.94 10.22 11.01
C SER A 70 -14.34 10.24 12.41
N SER A 71 -14.02 11.42 12.89
CA SER A 71 -13.98 11.71 14.32
C SER A 71 -14.58 13.11 14.47
N ASP A 72 -15.90 13.09 14.70
CA ASP A 72 -16.71 14.09 15.42
C ASP A 72 -15.92 14.70 16.59
N PRO A 73 -16.20 15.96 16.97
CA PRO A 73 -17.50 16.30 17.60
C PRO A 73 -18.37 17.30 16.85
#